data_AF-A0A6J7H156-F1
#
_entry.id   AF-A0A6J7H156-F1
#
_cell.length_a   1.000
_cell.length_b   1.000
_cell.length_c   1.000
_cell.angle_alpha   90.00
_cell.angle_beta   90.00
_cell.angle_gamma   90.00
#
_symmetry.space_group_name_H-M   'P 1'
#
loop_
_entity.id
_entity.type
_entity.pdbx_description
1 polymer ?
#
loop_
_entity_poly.entity_id
_entity_poly.type
_entity_poly.pdbx_seq_one_letter_code
_entity_poly.pdbx_strand_id
1 'polypeptide(L)'
;MSSHRRSSRRTVRRAAACAPLLLLPALAPAAASADAVTANTWAGGSLGFHRQPAAPRYPAGAALVSLVTSSTTARLAVTLDGTRCLATRTLTGTVTPGAGGGPEHLVLAVDARRKVRSKAERLDFTVALRSAAPGLLAGTASVRGTIRQGGRTLRCDVERFVVVRSRSALEAPLAPLTTDPAAMRTGVLLSPVAPRAQAAIVIARREDGFHHAAWTQHLTCTVGSERTAFDAPNFAPRFRVRADGSFRGREVLRTRVRIQGERVSRVFTSTIEGRIGADGIARGAVQVSERISGAGGALTCEVPRTAFAAAP
;
A
#
# COMPACT_ATOMS: atom_id res chain seq x y z
N MET A 1 -92.35 -18.84 29.44
CA MET A 1 -91.73 -20.09 29.96
C MET A 1 -90.60 -20.50 29.02
N SER A 2 -89.40 -20.62 29.59
CA SER A 2 -88.25 -21.45 29.17
C SER A 2 -87.75 -21.47 27.72
N SER A 3 -86.55 -20.91 27.51
CA SER A 3 -85.29 -21.62 27.16
C SER A 3 -84.46 -20.82 26.15
N HIS A 4 -83.32 -20.26 26.56
CA HIS A 4 -81.97 -20.84 26.45
C HIS A 4 -81.56 -21.26 25.02
N ARG A 5 -80.69 -20.47 24.36
CA ARG A 5 -79.24 -20.80 24.19
C ARG A 5 -78.51 -19.90 23.16
N ARG A 6 -77.30 -19.51 23.60
CA ARG A 6 -76.01 -19.47 22.87
C ARG A 6 -75.87 -18.47 21.71
N SER A 7 -75.08 -17.42 21.87
CA SER A 7 -73.60 -17.40 21.82
C SER A 7 -73.06 -17.52 20.39
N SER A 8 -72.55 -16.42 19.84
CA SER A 8 -71.13 -16.32 19.45
C SER A 8 -70.84 -14.95 18.82
N ARG A 9 -70.27 -14.04 19.62
CA ARG A 9 -69.55 -12.85 19.14
C ARG A 9 -68.12 -13.29 18.85
N ARG A 10 -67.69 -13.31 17.58
CA ARG A 10 -66.26 -13.39 17.22
C ARG A 10 -65.71 -11.97 17.06
N THR A 11 -65.28 -11.39 18.17
CA THR A 11 -64.33 -10.27 18.16
C THR A 11 -62.92 -10.81 17.93
N VAL A 12 -62.31 -10.38 16.83
CA VAL A 12 -60.91 -10.63 16.48
C VAL A 12 -60.02 -9.84 17.45
N ARG A 13 -59.42 -10.52 18.43
CA ARG A 13 -58.26 -10.00 19.18
C ARG A 13 -57.00 -10.38 18.42
N ARG A 14 -56.35 -9.41 17.78
CA ARG A 14 -54.94 -9.51 17.35
C ARG A 14 -54.08 -9.55 18.61
N ALA A 15 -53.56 -10.72 18.95
CA ALA A 15 -52.46 -10.84 19.89
C ALA A 15 -51.16 -10.49 19.16
N ALA A 16 -50.53 -9.40 19.57
CA ALA A 16 -49.15 -9.10 19.22
C ALA A 16 -48.25 -10.10 19.96
N ALA A 17 -47.83 -11.15 19.26
CA ALA A 17 -46.77 -12.03 19.72
C ALA A 17 -45.42 -11.34 19.43
N CYS A 18 -44.83 -10.74 20.47
CA CYS A 18 -43.40 -10.46 20.51
C CYS A 18 -42.64 -11.78 20.42
N ALA A 19 -42.15 -12.14 19.24
CA ALA A 19 -41.10 -13.13 19.09
C ALA A 19 -39.75 -12.44 19.34
N PRO A 20 -38.93 -12.90 20.31
CA PRO A 20 -37.57 -12.41 20.42
C PRO A 20 -36.79 -12.97 19.23
N LEU A 21 -36.34 -12.07 18.36
CA LEU A 21 -35.28 -12.34 17.40
C LEU A 21 -34.05 -12.79 18.20
N LEU A 22 -33.83 -14.10 18.25
CA LEU A 22 -32.57 -14.69 18.64
C LEU A 22 -31.51 -14.13 17.68
N LEU A 23 -30.69 -13.21 18.21
CA LEU A 23 -29.44 -12.78 17.63
C LEU A 23 -28.55 -14.01 17.47
N LEU A 24 -28.53 -14.57 16.26
CA LEU A 24 -27.41 -15.35 15.78
C LEU A 24 -26.19 -14.42 15.80
N PRO A 25 -25.14 -14.69 16.61
CA PRO A 25 -23.90 -13.99 16.42
C PRO A 25 -23.42 -14.38 15.02
N ALA A 26 -23.33 -13.40 14.13
CA ALA A 26 -22.61 -13.58 12.89
C ALA A 26 -21.20 -14.02 13.27
N LEU A 27 -20.88 -15.29 12.98
CA LEU A 27 -19.52 -15.81 13.01
C LEU A 27 -18.71 -15.00 11.99
N ALA A 28 -18.22 -13.84 12.41
CA ALA A 28 -17.12 -13.19 11.74
C ALA A 28 -15.91 -14.11 11.91
N PRO A 29 -15.09 -14.29 10.87
CA PRO A 29 -14.01 -15.26 10.94
C PRO A 29 -12.98 -14.82 11.98
N ALA A 30 -12.70 -15.71 12.94
CA ALA A 30 -11.62 -15.63 13.94
C ALA A 30 -10.21 -15.38 13.35
N ALA A 31 -10.07 -15.30 12.03
CA ALA A 31 -8.86 -14.89 11.33
C ALA A 31 -8.45 -13.43 11.63
N ALA A 32 -9.39 -12.55 11.97
CA ALA A 32 -9.12 -11.12 12.21
C ALA A 32 -8.31 -10.83 13.49
N SER A 33 -8.41 -11.66 14.53
CA SER A 33 -7.68 -11.48 15.79
C SER A 33 -6.34 -12.19 15.84
N ALA A 34 -6.13 -13.20 14.99
CA ALA A 34 -4.83 -13.85 14.82
C ALA A 34 -3.76 -12.90 14.27
N ASP A 35 -4.17 -11.89 13.49
CA ASP A 35 -3.29 -10.92 12.83
C ASP A 35 -2.49 -10.02 13.78
N ALA A 36 -2.98 -9.80 15.01
CA ALA A 36 -2.33 -8.94 16.00
C ALA A 36 -1.39 -9.69 16.96
N VAL A 37 -1.58 -11.02 17.10
CA VAL A 37 -0.79 -11.86 18.02
C VAL A 37 0.32 -12.63 17.29
N THR A 38 0.14 -12.90 15.99
CA THR A 38 1.13 -13.58 15.16
C THR A 38 1.89 -12.59 14.27
N ALA A 39 3.13 -12.96 13.88
CA ALA A 39 3.91 -12.13 12.99
C ALA A 39 3.21 -12.02 11.63
N ASN A 40 2.89 -10.79 11.21
CA ASN A 40 2.16 -10.55 9.97
C ASN A 40 2.88 -9.50 9.11
N THR A 41 2.66 -9.57 7.81
CA THR A 41 3.16 -8.60 6.85
C THR A 41 2.03 -7.67 6.44
N TRP A 42 2.33 -6.38 6.47
CA TRP A 42 1.42 -5.34 6.02
C TRP A 42 2.11 -4.50 4.96
N ALA A 43 1.38 -4.08 3.93
CA ALA A 43 1.92 -3.14 2.97
C ALA A 43 0.84 -2.29 2.31
N GLY A 44 1.26 -1.12 1.85
CA GLY A 44 0.40 -0.19 1.16
C GLY A 44 0.98 1.21 1.05
N GLY A 45 0.11 2.22 1.03
CA GLY A 45 0.55 3.57 0.75
C GLY A 45 -0.55 4.58 0.43
N SER A 46 -0.17 5.60 -0.33
CA SER A 46 -1.08 6.56 -0.95
C SER A 46 -0.40 7.19 -2.17
N LEU A 47 -1.22 7.70 -3.09
CA LEU A 47 -0.78 8.45 -4.26
C LEU A 47 -1.40 9.84 -4.23
N GLY A 48 -0.58 10.86 -4.44
CA GLY A 48 -1.03 12.21 -4.73
C GLY A 48 -1.28 12.39 -6.23
N PHE A 49 -2.29 13.20 -6.58
CA PHE A 49 -2.64 13.47 -7.98
C PHE A 49 -2.54 14.95 -8.38
N HIS A 50 -1.91 15.79 -7.55
CA HIS A 50 -1.76 17.21 -7.87
C HIS A 50 -1.03 17.43 -9.20
N ARG A 51 -1.29 18.53 -9.89
CA ARG A 51 -0.62 18.81 -11.18
C ARG A 51 0.88 19.01 -10.94
N GLN A 52 1.71 18.10 -11.43
CA GLN A 52 3.14 18.34 -11.60
C GLN A 52 3.38 18.97 -12.98
N PRO A 53 3.85 20.23 -13.06
CA PRO A 53 4.09 20.90 -14.35
C PRO A 53 5.12 20.18 -15.23
N ALA A 54 6.09 19.50 -14.60
CA ALA A 54 7.21 18.87 -15.28
C ALA A 54 6.96 17.40 -15.69
N ALA A 55 5.97 16.73 -15.10
CA ALA A 55 5.75 15.29 -15.32
C ALA A 55 4.28 14.89 -15.10
N PRO A 56 3.34 15.32 -15.97
CA PRO A 56 1.92 14.93 -15.86
C PRO A 56 1.68 13.42 -16.03
N ARG A 57 2.72 12.66 -16.35
CA ARG A 57 2.70 11.21 -16.59
C ARG A 57 2.76 10.37 -15.32
N TYR A 58 3.18 10.93 -14.18
CA TYR A 58 3.36 10.22 -12.91
C TYR A 58 2.47 10.81 -11.81
N PRO A 59 2.19 10.04 -10.74
CA PRO A 59 1.53 10.59 -9.56
C PRO A 59 2.41 11.67 -8.93
N ALA A 60 1.76 12.65 -8.33
CA ALA A 60 2.41 13.79 -7.72
C ALA A 60 2.71 13.49 -6.26
N GLY A 61 3.75 12.70 -6.05
CA GLY A 61 4.10 12.21 -4.72
C GLY A 61 3.39 10.90 -4.38
N ALA A 62 4.11 10.08 -3.63
CA ALA A 62 3.65 8.79 -3.16
C ALA A 62 4.14 8.61 -1.72
N ALA A 63 3.35 7.90 -0.93
CA ALA A 63 3.82 7.30 0.30
C ALA A 63 3.67 5.80 0.17
N LEU A 64 4.73 5.05 0.44
CA LEU A 64 4.74 3.60 0.40
C LEU A 64 5.25 3.13 1.75
N VAL A 65 4.46 2.30 2.41
CA VAL A 65 4.79 1.73 3.72
C VAL A 65 4.61 0.24 3.62
N SER A 66 5.66 -0.49 3.94
CA SER A 66 5.57 -1.90 4.25
C SER A 66 6.10 -2.15 5.64
N LEU A 67 5.54 -3.12 6.34
CA LEU A 67 6.03 -3.48 7.64
C LEU A 67 5.78 -4.95 7.96
N VAL A 68 6.64 -5.49 8.80
CA VAL A 68 6.49 -6.81 9.41
C VAL A 68 6.31 -6.60 10.89
N THR A 69 5.18 -7.05 11.43
CA THR A 69 4.90 -7.05 12.86
C THR A 69 5.41 -8.32 13.52
N SER A 70 5.76 -8.18 14.78
CA SER A 70 5.88 -9.23 15.79
C SER A 70 5.07 -8.79 17.01
N SER A 71 5.01 -9.59 18.07
CA SER A 71 4.18 -9.31 19.25
C SER A 71 4.41 -7.92 19.88
N THR A 72 5.63 -7.37 19.84
CA THR A 72 5.94 -6.06 20.43
C THR A 72 6.71 -5.11 19.52
N THR A 73 7.23 -5.59 18.39
CA THR A 73 8.06 -4.78 17.48
C THR A 73 7.56 -4.82 16.06
N ALA A 74 7.70 -3.69 15.36
CA ALA A 74 7.46 -3.59 13.93
C ALA A 74 8.76 -3.20 13.23
N ARG A 75 9.01 -3.78 12.06
CA ARG A 75 10.04 -3.30 11.13
C ARG A 75 9.36 -2.72 9.92
N LEU A 76 9.60 -1.45 9.64
CA LEU A 76 8.95 -0.73 8.57
C LEU A 76 9.96 -0.36 7.49
N ALA A 77 9.60 -0.48 6.22
CA ALA A 77 10.25 0.21 5.13
C ALA A 77 9.30 1.28 4.59
N VAL A 78 9.80 2.52 4.51
CA VAL A 78 9.00 3.70 4.18
C VAL A 78 9.66 4.42 3.04
N THR A 79 8.88 4.73 2.01
CA THR A 79 9.28 5.63 0.93
C THR A 79 8.29 6.77 0.84
N LEU A 80 8.81 7.99 0.90
CA LEU A 80 8.03 9.22 0.75
C LEU A 80 8.60 10.00 -0.44
N ASP A 81 7.72 10.27 -1.39
CA ASP A 81 7.98 11.08 -2.56
C ASP A 81 7.14 12.37 -2.50
N GLY A 82 7.81 13.48 -2.71
CA GLY A 82 7.26 14.82 -2.75
C GLY A 82 7.94 15.65 -3.83
N THR A 83 7.43 16.85 -4.09
CA THR A 83 7.84 17.69 -5.23
C THR A 83 9.33 17.99 -5.32
N ARG A 84 10.05 17.97 -4.18
CA ARG A 84 11.48 18.30 -4.09
C ARG A 84 12.27 17.27 -3.29
N CYS A 85 11.66 16.16 -2.92
CA CYS A 85 12.26 15.21 -2.00
C CYS A 85 11.76 13.80 -2.30
N LEU A 86 12.70 12.91 -2.55
CA LEU A 86 12.46 11.47 -2.51
C LEU A 86 13.29 10.89 -1.37
N ALA A 87 12.64 10.22 -0.43
CA ALA A 87 13.29 9.74 0.78
C ALA A 87 12.79 8.33 1.13
N THR A 88 13.72 7.36 1.16
CA THR A 88 13.45 5.95 1.49
C THR A 88 14.26 5.51 2.68
N ARG A 89 13.63 4.96 3.73
CA ARG A 89 14.31 4.44 4.92
C ARG A 89 13.59 3.26 5.54
N THR A 90 14.37 2.42 6.20
CA THR A 90 13.88 1.42 7.15
C THR A 90 13.78 2.04 8.54
N LEU A 91 12.71 1.75 9.28
CA LEU A 91 12.50 2.15 10.66
C LEU A 91 12.21 0.91 11.52
N THR A 92 12.55 1.01 12.80
CA THR A 92 12.04 0.09 13.83
C THR A 92 10.97 0.84 14.59
N GLY A 93 9.80 0.23 14.74
CA GLY A 93 8.66 0.77 15.45
C GLY A 93 8.23 -0.11 16.60
N THR A 94 7.42 0.46 17.48
CA THR A 94 6.75 -0.24 18.57
C THR A 94 5.37 -0.67 18.12
N VAL A 95 5.03 -1.92 18.41
CA VAL A 95 3.67 -2.43 18.26
C VAL A 95 3.00 -2.34 19.61
N THR A 96 1.87 -1.64 19.66
CA THR A 96 1.04 -1.58 20.87
C THR A 96 -0.30 -2.23 20.58
N PRO A 97 -0.61 -3.39 21.19
CA PRO A 97 -1.97 -3.89 21.21
C PRO A 97 -2.81 -2.96 22.10
N GLY A 98 -3.91 -2.44 21.55
CA GLY A 98 -4.89 -1.63 22.26
C GLY A 98 -5.93 -2.50 22.95
N ALA A 99 -6.37 -2.09 24.13
CA ALA A 99 -7.53 -2.64 24.80
C ALA A 99 -8.79 -2.02 24.20
N GLY A 100 -9.60 -2.81 23.49
CA GLY A 100 -10.89 -2.36 22.97
C GLY A 100 -11.38 -3.22 21.82
N GLY A 101 -12.60 -3.74 21.95
CA GLY A 101 -13.20 -4.70 21.03
C GLY A 101 -12.95 -6.14 21.49
N GLY A 102 -13.94 -7.01 21.35
CA GLY A 102 -13.85 -8.40 21.79
C GLY A 102 -12.69 -9.18 21.15
N PRO A 103 -12.61 -10.51 21.37
CA PRO A 103 -11.53 -11.37 20.86
C PRO A 103 -11.37 -11.41 19.32
N GLU A 104 -12.11 -10.58 18.57
CA GLU A 104 -12.08 -10.41 17.10
C GLU A 104 -11.47 -9.06 16.64
N HIS A 105 -11.19 -8.14 17.58
CA HIS A 105 -10.76 -6.78 17.27
C HIS A 105 -9.59 -6.32 18.15
N LEU A 106 -8.43 -6.98 18.04
CA LEU A 106 -7.22 -6.43 18.61
C LEU A 106 -6.85 -5.13 17.87
N VAL A 107 -6.98 -4.00 18.56
CA VAL A 107 -6.61 -2.68 18.04
C VAL A 107 -5.10 -2.62 17.91
N LEU A 108 -4.58 -2.75 16.69
CA LEU A 108 -3.15 -2.66 16.44
C LEU A 108 -2.73 -1.20 16.24
N ALA A 109 -1.77 -0.72 17.02
CA ALA A 109 -1.09 0.55 16.80
C ALA A 109 0.39 0.33 16.48
N VAL A 110 0.90 1.02 15.47
CA VAL A 110 2.31 1.00 15.10
C VAL A 110 2.84 2.43 15.07
N ASP A 111 3.84 2.71 15.89
CA ASP A 111 4.53 3.99 15.91
C ASP A 111 6.02 3.79 15.65
N ALA A 112 6.59 4.56 14.73
CA ALA A 112 8.00 4.50 14.39
C ALA A 112 8.55 5.88 14.13
N ARG A 113 9.75 6.15 14.64
CA ARG A 113 10.47 7.40 14.39
C ARG A 113 11.94 7.14 14.15
N ARG A 114 12.53 7.83 13.18
CA ARG A 114 13.96 7.74 12.88
C ARG A 114 14.53 9.07 12.44
N LYS A 115 15.56 9.54 13.16
CA LYS A 115 16.40 10.67 12.72
C LYS A 115 17.59 10.14 11.93
N VAL A 116 17.81 10.68 10.74
CA VAL A 116 18.94 10.41 9.86
C VAL A 116 19.80 11.66 9.79
N ARG A 117 21.09 11.52 10.06
CA ARG A 117 22.07 12.60 9.95
C ARG A 117 23.29 12.09 9.19
N SER A 118 23.57 12.69 8.04
CA SER A 118 24.75 12.44 7.24
C SER A 118 25.25 13.75 6.60
N LYS A 119 26.36 13.69 5.87
CA LYS A 119 26.82 14.84 5.07
C LYS A 119 25.83 15.21 3.96
N ALA A 120 25.05 14.24 3.48
CA ALA A 120 24.09 14.42 2.39
C ALA A 120 22.68 14.75 2.91
N GLU A 121 22.29 14.33 4.11
CA GLU A 121 20.89 14.42 4.54
C GLU A 121 20.76 14.68 6.05
N ARG A 122 19.74 15.44 6.42
CA ARG A 122 19.28 15.62 7.80
C ARG A 122 17.77 15.48 7.83
N LEU A 123 17.25 14.30 8.11
CA LEU A 123 15.84 13.96 7.98
C LEU A 123 15.29 13.37 9.28
N ASP A 124 14.04 13.67 9.60
CA ASP A 124 13.26 13.06 10.69
C ASP A 124 12.05 12.37 10.06
N PHE A 125 12.04 11.03 10.11
CA PHE A 125 10.95 10.20 9.63
C PHE A 125 10.03 9.85 10.79
N THR A 126 8.73 9.98 10.59
CA THR A 126 7.71 9.55 11.55
C THR A 126 6.63 8.76 10.82
N VAL A 127 6.22 7.64 11.40
CA VAL A 127 5.07 6.85 10.95
C VAL A 127 4.22 6.54 12.17
N ALA A 128 2.93 6.83 12.07
CA ALA A 128 1.92 6.49 13.07
C ALA A 128 0.75 5.84 12.35
N LEU A 129 0.51 4.56 12.63
CA LEU A 129 -0.57 3.76 12.06
C LEU A 129 -1.45 3.22 13.18
N ARG A 130 -2.75 3.16 12.93
CA ARG A 130 -3.76 2.65 13.85
C ARG A 130 -4.73 1.74 13.10
N SER A 131 -5.29 0.77 13.80
CA SER A 131 -6.36 -0.08 13.28
C SER A 131 -7.54 0.77 12.83
N ALA A 132 -7.88 0.66 11.55
CA ALA A 132 -9.05 1.30 10.96
C ALA A 132 -10.17 0.29 10.69
N ALA A 133 -9.81 -0.97 10.43
CA ALA A 133 -10.71 -2.11 10.28
C ALA A 133 -9.88 -3.40 10.47
N PRO A 134 -10.52 -4.58 10.61
CA PRO A 134 -9.81 -5.85 10.57
C PRO A 134 -8.86 -5.94 9.36
N GLY A 135 -7.58 -6.21 9.62
CA GLY A 135 -6.56 -6.31 8.57
C GLY A 135 -6.23 -5.01 7.83
N LEU A 136 -6.64 -3.86 8.38
CA LEU A 136 -6.38 -2.52 7.82
C LEU A 136 -5.78 -1.58 8.88
N LEU A 137 -4.60 -1.03 8.59
CA LEU A 137 -4.05 0.08 9.35
C LEU A 137 -4.07 1.35 8.52
N ALA A 138 -4.42 2.46 9.16
CA ALA A 138 -4.40 3.78 8.55
C ALA A 138 -3.72 4.80 9.48
N GLY A 139 -3.16 5.84 8.89
CA GLY A 139 -2.54 6.91 9.67
C GLY A 139 -1.64 7.78 8.81
N THR A 140 -0.54 8.26 9.37
CA THR A 140 0.33 9.24 8.70
C THR A 140 1.77 8.75 8.61
N ALA A 141 2.40 9.08 7.47
CA ALA A 141 3.82 8.96 7.26
C ALA A 141 4.36 10.34 6.88
N SER A 142 5.42 10.77 7.55
CA SER A 142 6.03 12.07 7.31
C SER A 142 7.56 12.01 7.33
N VAL A 143 8.15 12.93 6.56
CA VAL A 143 9.57 13.21 6.58
C VAL A 143 9.79 14.72 6.58
N ARG A 144 10.60 15.20 7.52
CA ARG A 144 10.95 16.63 7.63
C ARG A 144 12.46 16.80 7.73
N GLY A 145 13.00 17.83 7.08
CA GLY A 145 14.41 18.19 7.17
C GLY A 145 15.01 18.69 5.87
N THR A 146 16.26 18.31 5.59
CA THR A 146 17.01 18.75 4.41
C THR A 146 17.78 17.62 3.73
N ILE A 147 17.88 17.69 2.40
CA ILE A 147 18.70 16.82 1.57
C ILE A 147 19.65 17.67 0.73
N ARG A 148 20.86 17.20 0.47
CA ARG A 148 21.83 17.83 -0.43
C ARG A 148 21.82 17.08 -1.76
N GLN A 149 21.40 17.77 -2.81
CA GLN A 149 21.33 17.23 -4.17
C GLN A 149 21.95 18.22 -5.14
N GLY A 150 22.95 17.78 -5.91
CA GLY A 150 23.63 18.62 -6.90
C GLY A 150 24.26 19.89 -6.30
N GLY A 151 24.87 19.80 -5.11
CA GLY A 151 25.48 20.94 -4.41
C GLY A 151 24.48 21.89 -3.72
N ARG A 152 23.16 21.70 -3.92
CA ARG A 152 22.12 22.53 -3.31
C ARG A 152 21.51 21.81 -2.12
N THR A 153 21.16 22.56 -1.07
CA THR A 153 20.38 22.04 0.05
C THR A 153 18.90 22.27 -0.23
N LEU A 154 18.13 21.20 -0.35
CA LEU A 154 16.69 21.22 -0.57
C LEU A 154 15.97 20.92 0.74
N ARG A 155 14.89 21.64 1.01
CA ARG A 155 13.99 21.34 2.13
C ARG A 155 13.10 20.16 1.76
N CYS A 156 13.06 19.17 2.64
CA CYS A 156 12.14 18.06 2.57
C CYS A 156 11.07 18.26 3.65
N ASP A 157 9.81 18.36 3.23
CA ASP A 157 8.65 18.51 4.12
C ASP A 157 7.50 17.79 3.44
N VAL A 158 7.34 16.52 3.76
CA VAL A 158 6.35 15.64 3.14
C VAL A 158 5.56 14.97 4.26
N GLU A 159 4.25 15.07 4.17
CA GLU A 159 3.31 14.38 5.04
C GLU A 159 2.19 13.80 4.18
N ARG A 160 1.87 12.54 4.45
CA ARG A 160 0.88 11.78 3.69
C ARG A 160 0.08 10.90 4.62
N PHE A 161 -1.23 10.88 4.41
CA PHE A 161 -2.04 9.79 4.92
C PHE A 161 -1.66 8.51 4.20
N VAL A 162 -1.62 7.39 4.92
CA VAL A 162 -1.25 6.08 4.40
C VAL A 162 -2.24 5.04 4.88
N VAL A 163 -2.54 4.09 4.00
CA VAL A 163 -3.30 2.89 4.31
C VAL A 163 -2.43 1.68 4.01
N VAL A 164 -2.40 0.71 4.92
CA VAL A 164 -1.72 -0.56 4.70
C VAL A 164 -2.65 -1.72 5.05
N ARG A 165 -2.54 -2.81 4.31
CA ARG A 165 -3.36 -4.01 4.48
C ARG A 165 -2.50 -5.19 4.91
N SER A 166 -3.02 -6.04 5.78
CA SER A 166 -2.38 -7.31 6.10
C SER A 166 -2.45 -8.26 4.91
N ARG A 167 -1.46 -9.15 4.82
CA ARG A 167 -1.45 -10.21 3.81
C ARG A 167 -2.68 -11.12 3.93
N SER A 168 -3.00 -11.54 5.14
CA SER A 168 -4.19 -12.33 5.47
C SER A 168 -5.48 -11.66 5.01
N ALA A 169 -5.62 -10.33 5.18
CA ALA A 169 -6.80 -9.61 4.69
C ALA A 169 -6.89 -9.48 3.16
N LEU A 170 -5.76 -9.53 2.45
CA LEU A 170 -5.76 -9.62 0.98
C LEU A 170 -6.06 -11.03 0.47
N GLU A 171 -5.78 -12.05 1.28
CA GLU A 171 -6.04 -13.46 0.98
C GLU A 171 -7.45 -13.90 1.43
N ALA A 172 -8.08 -13.17 2.35
CA ALA A 172 -9.42 -13.46 2.83
C ALA A 172 -10.50 -13.20 1.74
N PRO A 173 -11.54 -14.04 1.66
CA PRO A 173 -12.72 -13.75 0.85
C PRO A 173 -13.37 -12.42 1.28
N LEU A 174 -13.80 -11.59 0.33
CA LEU A 174 -14.54 -10.38 0.66
C LEU A 174 -15.84 -10.73 1.40
N ALA A 175 -16.18 -9.90 2.40
CA ALA A 175 -17.55 -9.84 2.87
C ALA A 175 -18.46 -9.43 1.69
N PRO A 176 -19.56 -10.15 1.43
CA PRO A 176 -20.49 -9.77 0.38
C PRO A 176 -21.03 -8.36 0.68
N LEU A 177 -20.88 -7.43 -0.28
CA LEU A 177 -21.47 -6.07 -0.34
C LEU A 177 -20.64 -4.84 0.07
N THR A 178 -19.32 -4.88 0.27
CA THR A 178 -18.57 -3.60 0.41
C THR A 178 -18.21 -3.00 -0.96
N THR A 179 -19.12 -2.19 -1.50
CA THR A 179 -18.93 -1.41 -2.73
C THR A 179 -18.31 -0.04 -2.50
N ASP A 180 -17.68 0.24 -1.36
CA ASP A 180 -17.18 1.59 -1.06
C ASP A 180 -16.00 1.96 -1.98
N PRO A 181 -16.19 2.88 -2.96
CA PRO A 181 -15.16 3.23 -3.92
C PRO A 181 -14.12 4.21 -3.36
N ALA A 182 -14.33 4.76 -2.15
CA ALA A 182 -13.63 5.94 -1.64
C ALA A 182 -12.40 5.66 -0.75
N ALA A 183 -12.12 4.41 -0.41
CA ALA A 183 -10.93 4.08 0.39
C ALA A 183 -9.64 4.26 -0.46
N MET A 184 -8.53 4.62 0.18
CA MET A 184 -7.22 4.55 -0.44
C MET A 184 -6.84 3.09 -0.70
N ARG A 185 -6.28 2.88 -1.89
CA ARG A 185 -6.27 1.61 -2.61
C ARG A 185 -4.86 1.03 -2.69
N THR A 186 -4.52 0.12 -1.80
CA THR A 186 -3.14 -0.28 -1.50
C THR A 186 -2.95 -1.78 -1.35
N GLY A 187 -1.71 -2.26 -1.45
CA GLY A 187 -1.40 -3.69 -1.40
C GLY A 187 0.06 -4.07 -1.15
N VAL A 188 0.30 -5.37 -1.30
CA VAL A 188 1.57 -6.05 -1.06
C VAL A 188 2.22 -6.42 -2.38
N LEU A 189 3.49 -6.05 -2.54
CA LEU A 189 4.37 -6.58 -3.57
C LEU A 189 5.21 -7.70 -2.95
N LEU A 190 5.25 -8.86 -3.60
CA LEU A 190 5.96 -10.05 -3.12
C LEU A 190 7.47 -10.00 -3.41
N SER A 191 8.08 -8.83 -3.16
CA SER A 191 9.54 -8.65 -3.14
C SER A 191 9.93 -8.31 -1.71
N PRO A 192 10.91 -8.99 -1.10
CA PRO A 192 11.48 -8.50 0.14
C PRO A 192 12.23 -7.18 -0.10
N VAL A 193 12.30 -6.36 0.94
CA VAL A 193 12.99 -5.08 1.07
C VAL A 193 13.96 -5.24 2.24
N ALA A 194 15.20 -4.82 2.09
CA ALA A 194 16.21 -5.05 3.12
C ALA A 194 15.93 -4.18 4.36
N PRO A 195 15.99 -4.74 5.60
CA PRO A 195 16.39 -6.08 5.97
C PRO A 195 15.19 -6.98 6.34
N ARG A 196 14.40 -7.44 5.34
CA ARG A 196 13.37 -8.50 5.39
C ARG A 196 11.89 -8.04 5.58
N ALA A 197 11.51 -6.82 5.19
CA ALA A 197 10.09 -6.46 5.03
C ALA A 197 9.58 -6.86 3.63
N GLN A 198 8.28 -7.07 3.38
CA GLN A 198 7.80 -7.13 1.99
C GLN A 198 7.81 -5.74 1.37
N ALA A 199 7.68 -5.64 0.06
CA ALA A 199 7.54 -4.38 -0.65
C ALA A 199 6.08 -3.92 -0.67
N ALA A 200 5.88 -2.64 -0.94
CA ALA A 200 4.56 -2.04 -1.01
C ALA A 200 4.20 -1.66 -2.44
N ILE A 201 2.93 -1.78 -2.77
CA ILE A 201 2.36 -1.27 -4.01
C ILE A 201 1.06 -0.51 -3.70
N VAL A 202 0.82 0.56 -4.45
CA VAL A 202 -0.43 1.32 -4.42
C VAL A 202 -0.90 1.48 -5.86
N ILE A 203 -2.18 1.23 -6.10
CA ILE A 203 -2.84 1.45 -7.39
C ILE A 203 -3.99 2.38 -7.10
N ALA A 204 -4.09 3.52 -7.79
CA ALA A 204 -5.15 4.46 -7.52
C ALA A 204 -5.76 5.01 -8.82
N ARG A 205 -7.09 5.04 -8.84
CA ARG A 205 -7.89 5.61 -9.91
C ARG A 205 -7.90 7.14 -9.84
N ARG A 206 -7.76 7.79 -10.98
CA ARG A 206 -7.93 9.24 -11.17
C ARG A 206 -9.37 9.56 -11.54
N GLU A 207 -9.71 10.84 -11.40
CA GLU A 207 -10.98 11.41 -11.87
C GLU A 207 -11.22 11.16 -13.37
N ASP A 208 -10.17 11.19 -14.20
CA ASP A 208 -10.24 10.92 -15.65
C ASP A 208 -10.43 9.43 -16.02
N GLY A 209 -10.57 8.56 -15.01
CA GLY A 209 -10.78 7.12 -15.18
C GLY A 209 -9.51 6.29 -15.44
N PHE A 210 -8.34 6.91 -15.61
CA PHE A 210 -7.07 6.19 -15.67
C PHE A 210 -6.58 5.83 -14.27
N HIS A 211 -5.65 4.87 -14.19
CA HIS A 211 -5.01 4.44 -12.96
C HIS A 211 -3.54 4.81 -12.99
N HIS A 212 -2.98 5.08 -11.81
CA HIS A 212 -1.54 5.15 -11.56
C HIS A 212 -1.15 4.04 -10.60
N ALA A 213 0.12 3.67 -10.64
CA ALA A 213 0.70 2.81 -9.63
C ALA A 213 2.06 3.33 -9.19
N ALA A 214 2.37 3.13 -7.92
CA ALA A 214 3.73 3.23 -7.40
C ALA A 214 4.04 1.99 -6.57
N TRP A 215 5.28 1.56 -6.59
CA TRP A 215 5.73 0.43 -5.78
C TRP A 215 7.18 0.60 -5.37
N THR A 216 7.52 0.06 -4.21
CA THR A 216 8.92 -0.15 -3.83
C THR A 216 9.35 -1.52 -4.31
N GLN A 217 10.61 -1.73 -4.64
CA GLN A 217 11.16 -3.06 -4.91
C GLN A 217 12.64 -3.08 -4.61
N HIS A 218 13.22 -4.27 -4.48
CA HIS A 218 14.66 -4.45 -4.33
C HIS A 218 15.31 -4.58 -5.71
N LEU A 219 16.12 -3.59 -6.09
CA LEU A 219 16.83 -3.57 -7.36
C LEU A 219 18.22 -4.17 -7.17
N THR A 220 18.61 -5.07 -8.08
CA THR A 220 20.01 -5.49 -8.22
C THR A 220 20.60 -4.82 -9.46
N CYS A 221 21.76 -4.20 -9.31
CA CYS A 221 22.51 -3.59 -10.39
C CYS A 221 23.91 -4.22 -10.52
N THR A 222 24.36 -4.42 -11.76
CA THR A 222 25.64 -5.05 -12.08
C THR A 222 26.46 -4.18 -13.03
N VAL A 223 27.76 -4.05 -12.75
CA VAL A 223 28.78 -3.44 -13.63
C VAL A 223 29.98 -4.37 -13.67
N GLY A 224 30.27 -4.99 -14.82
CA GLY A 224 31.32 -6.00 -14.89
C GLY A 224 31.04 -7.16 -13.93
N SER A 225 31.96 -7.43 -13.00
CA SER A 225 31.80 -8.42 -11.93
C SER A 225 31.18 -7.85 -10.64
N GLU A 226 31.04 -6.53 -10.53
CA GLU A 226 30.51 -5.88 -9.34
C GLU A 226 28.97 -5.93 -9.31
N ARG A 227 28.42 -6.23 -8.14
CA ARG A 227 26.97 -6.29 -7.90
C ARG A 227 26.61 -5.40 -6.71
N THR A 228 25.66 -4.50 -6.93
CA THR A 228 25.07 -3.63 -5.91
C THR A 228 23.57 -3.89 -5.82
N ALA A 229 22.97 -3.68 -4.66
CA ALA A 229 21.53 -3.82 -4.50
C ALA A 229 20.98 -2.77 -3.54
N PHE A 230 19.80 -2.24 -3.85
CA PHE A 230 19.14 -1.21 -3.06
C PHE A 230 17.64 -1.19 -3.32
N ASP A 231 16.89 -0.66 -2.38
CA ASP A 231 15.45 -0.50 -2.52
C ASP A 231 15.16 0.83 -3.23
N ALA A 232 14.32 0.80 -4.28
CA ALA A 232 13.89 2.02 -4.93
C ALA A 232 12.38 2.03 -5.20
N PRO A 233 11.75 3.22 -5.14
CA PRO A 233 10.41 3.42 -5.64
C PRO A 233 10.42 3.41 -7.17
N ASN A 234 9.31 2.94 -7.72
CA ASN A 234 9.05 2.89 -9.14
C ASN A 234 7.61 3.35 -9.37
N PHE A 235 7.38 3.87 -10.56
CA PHE A 235 6.10 4.44 -10.94
C PHE A 235 5.69 3.82 -12.26
N ALA A 236 4.41 3.51 -12.38
CA ALA A 236 3.80 3.22 -13.66
C ALA A 236 3.36 4.54 -14.31
N PRO A 237 3.46 4.67 -15.64
CA PRO A 237 2.70 5.69 -16.34
C PRO A 237 1.21 5.40 -16.19
N ARG A 238 0.37 6.41 -16.41
CA ARG A 238 -1.09 6.21 -16.41
C ARG A 238 -1.52 5.04 -17.31
N PHE A 239 -2.39 4.16 -16.82
CA PHE A 239 -2.91 3.01 -17.57
C PHE A 239 -4.42 2.86 -17.40
N ARG A 240 -5.06 2.09 -18.29
CA ARG A 240 -6.49 1.78 -18.20
C ARG A 240 -6.71 0.35 -17.72
N VAL A 241 -7.81 0.16 -16.99
CA VAL A 241 -8.39 -1.16 -16.73
C VAL A 241 -9.43 -1.40 -17.81
N ARG A 242 -9.35 -2.55 -18.46
CA ARG A 242 -10.31 -2.98 -19.48
C ARG A 242 -11.59 -3.49 -18.81
N ALA A 243 -12.66 -3.63 -19.60
CA ALA A 243 -13.95 -4.13 -19.11
C ALA A 243 -13.86 -5.52 -18.47
N ASP A 244 -12.91 -6.35 -18.93
CA ASP A 244 -12.65 -7.68 -18.38
C ASP A 244 -11.83 -7.66 -17.07
N GLY A 245 -11.49 -6.47 -16.56
CA GLY A 245 -10.65 -6.27 -15.37
C GLY A 245 -9.15 -6.31 -15.65
N SER A 246 -8.71 -6.65 -16.87
CA SER A 246 -7.28 -6.70 -17.20
C SER A 246 -6.67 -5.30 -17.34
N PHE A 247 -5.40 -5.15 -16.96
CA PHE A 247 -4.67 -3.91 -17.15
C PHE A 247 -3.23 -4.17 -17.54
N ARG A 248 -2.64 -3.19 -18.24
CA ARG A 248 -1.22 -3.17 -18.56
C ARG A 248 -0.75 -1.72 -18.68
N GLY A 249 0.26 -1.36 -17.91
CA GLY A 249 1.02 -0.12 -18.05
C GLY A 249 2.45 -0.48 -18.43
N ARG A 250 2.98 0.13 -19.48
CA ARG A 250 4.39 -0.02 -19.87
C ARG A 250 4.99 1.33 -20.17
N GLU A 251 6.15 1.57 -19.62
CA GLU A 251 7.00 2.70 -19.93
C GLU A 251 8.34 2.23 -20.47
N VAL A 252 8.81 2.94 -21.50
CA VAL A 252 10.19 2.85 -21.97
C VAL A 252 10.70 4.29 -22.07
N LEU A 253 11.58 4.66 -21.15
CA LEU A 253 12.23 5.96 -21.13
C LEU A 253 13.66 5.80 -21.65
N ARG A 254 13.97 6.51 -22.75
CA ARG A 254 15.32 6.59 -23.32
C ARG A 254 15.83 8.01 -23.12
N THR A 255 16.87 8.18 -22.31
CA THR A 255 17.45 9.48 -22.02
C THR A 255 18.95 9.46 -22.16
N ARG A 256 19.52 10.62 -22.51
CA ARG A 256 20.97 10.85 -22.42
C ARG A 256 21.20 11.75 -21.23
N VAL A 257 21.93 11.26 -20.25
CA VAL A 257 22.24 11.99 -19.01
C VAL A 257 23.74 12.10 -18.85
N ARG A 258 24.20 13.11 -18.10
CA ARG A 258 25.59 13.18 -17.67
C ARG A 258 25.72 12.62 -16.27
N ILE A 259 26.48 11.54 -16.12
CA ILE A 259 26.82 10.96 -14.82
C ILE A 259 28.32 11.15 -14.65
N GLN A 260 28.74 11.84 -13.58
CA GLN A 260 30.16 12.13 -13.30
C GLN A 260 30.92 12.76 -14.48
N GLY A 261 30.25 13.61 -15.27
CA GLY A 261 30.85 14.28 -16.44
C GLY A 261 30.75 13.49 -17.75
N GLU A 262 30.49 12.19 -17.68
CA GLU A 262 30.37 11.33 -18.86
C GLU A 262 28.96 11.33 -19.43
N ARG A 263 28.82 11.39 -20.77
CA ARG A 263 27.53 11.23 -21.44
C ARG A 263 27.17 9.75 -21.51
N VAL A 264 26.14 9.36 -20.79
CA VAL A 264 25.64 7.99 -20.77
C VAL A 264 24.25 7.91 -21.37
N SER A 265 23.96 6.79 -22.03
CA SER A 265 22.64 6.44 -22.53
C SER A 265 21.91 5.61 -21.49
N ARG A 266 20.76 6.10 -21.01
CA ARG A 266 19.89 5.42 -20.05
C ARG A 266 18.65 4.89 -20.77
N VAL A 267 18.37 3.61 -20.61
CA VAL A 267 17.15 2.95 -21.06
C VAL A 267 16.47 2.34 -19.84
N PHE A 268 15.39 2.96 -19.40
CA PHE A 268 14.55 2.50 -18.31
C PHE A 268 13.27 1.89 -18.88
N THR A 269 12.91 0.69 -18.44
CA THR A 269 11.66 0.02 -18.76
C THR A 269 10.95 -0.33 -17.47
N SER A 270 9.68 0.05 -17.36
CA SER A 270 8.81 -0.30 -16.25
C SER A 270 7.53 -0.90 -16.81
N THR A 271 7.12 -2.05 -16.29
CA THR A 271 5.89 -2.73 -16.70
C THR A 271 5.10 -3.11 -15.46
N ILE A 272 3.80 -2.85 -15.49
CA ILE A 272 2.80 -3.37 -14.58
C ILE A 272 1.72 -4.04 -15.39
N GLU A 273 1.33 -5.26 -15.05
CA GLU A 273 0.24 -5.96 -15.71
C GLU A 273 -0.48 -6.90 -14.75
N GLY A 274 -1.76 -7.14 -14.99
CA GLY A 274 -2.56 -7.96 -14.10
C GLY A 274 -4.03 -7.87 -14.42
N ARG A 275 -4.83 -8.29 -13.44
CA ARG A 275 -6.30 -8.28 -13.49
C ARG A 275 -6.87 -7.87 -12.16
N ILE A 276 -7.90 -7.02 -12.18
CA ILE A 276 -8.78 -6.79 -11.04
C ILE A 276 -9.84 -7.89 -11.06
N GLY A 277 -9.83 -8.74 -10.04
CA GLY A 277 -10.83 -9.80 -9.88
C GLY A 277 -12.21 -9.25 -9.53
N ALA A 278 -13.21 -10.13 -9.57
CA ALA A 278 -14.56 -9.79 -9.07
C ALA A 278 -14.56 -9.47 -7.56
N ASP A 279 -13.55 -9.96 -6.85
CA ASP A 279 -13.25 -9.62 -5.46
C ASP A 279 -12.60 -8.24 -5.29
N GLY A 280 -12.54 -7.44 -6.35
CA GLY A 280 -11.95 -6.10 -6.31
C GLY A 280 -10.46 -6.10 -5.99
N ILE A 281 -9.74 -7.24 -6.03
CA ILE A 281 -8.29 -7.27 -5.79
C ILE A 281 -7.57 -7.34 -7.15
N ALA A 282 -6.65 -6.39 -7.36
CA ALA A 282 -5.68 -6.42 -8.43
C ALA A 282 -4.60 -7.46 -8.13
N ARG A 283 -4.50 -8.49 -8.97
CA ARG A 283 -3.42 -9.48 -8.95
C ARG A 283 -2.65 -9.42 -10.25
N GLY A 284 -1.33 -9.45 -10.16
CA GLY A 284 -0.50 -9.23 -11.34
C GLY A 284 0.98 -9.33 -11.05
N ALA A 285 1.77 -8.75 -11.95
CA ALA A 285 3.20 -8.62 -11.79
C ALA A 285 3.69 -7.23 -12.20
N VAL A 286 4.77 -6.81 -11.56
CA VAL A 286 5.59 -5.66 -11.96
C VAL A 286 6.97 -6.13 -12.38
N GLN A 287 7.59 -5.37 -13.28
CA GLN A 287 8.95 -5.60 -13.72
C GLN A 287 9.60 -4.26 -14.03
N VAL A 288 10.87 -4.13 -13.65
CA VAL A 288 11.69 -2.98 -14.03
C VAL A 288 13.03 -3.48 -14.53
N SER A 289 13.49 -2.85 -15.60
CA SER A 289 14.86 -2.96 -16.05
C SER A 289 15.41 -1.57 -16.36
N GLU A 290 16.65 -1.34 -15.98
CA GLU A 290 17.37 -0.12 -16.31
C GLU A 290 18.74 -0.49 -16.84
N ARG A 291 19.08 0.03 -18.01
CA ARG A 291 20.41 -0.10 -18.59
C ARG A 291 21.00 1.29 -18.78
N ILE A 292 22.15 1.52 -18.18
CA ILE A 292 22.96 2.72 -18.40
C ILE A 292 24.22 2.28 -19.12
N SER A 293 24.48 2.83 -20.31
CA SER A 293 25.64 2.49 -21.12
C SER A 293 26.49 3.73 -21.39
N GLY A 294 27.79 3.63 -21.11
CA GLY A 294 28.81 4.65 -21.34
C GLY A 294 30.13 4.03 -21.82
N ALA A 295 31.16 4.87 -21.96
CA ALA A 295 32.53 4.51 -22.27
C ALA A 295 33.14 3.56 -21.22
N GLY A 296 32.74 3.69 -19.95
CA GLY A 296 33.20 2.82 -18.85
C GLY A 296 32.48 1.47 -18.72
N GLY A 297 31.60 1.11 -19.66
CA GLY A 297 30.81 -0.13 -19.63
C GLY A 297 29.31 0.08 -19.43
N ALA A 298 28.58 -1.01 -19.25
CA ALA A 298 27.13 -0.99 -19.06
C ALA A 298 26.75 -1.40 -17.64
N LEU A 299 26.15 -0.46 -16.89
CA LEU A 299 25.41 -0.75 -15.67
C LEU A 299 24.04 -1.31 -16.08
N THR A 300 23.75 -2.52 -15.63
CA THR A 300 22.44 -3.15 -15.86
C THR A 300 21.80 -3.41 -14.51
N CYS A 301 20.67 -2.75 -14.26
CA CYS A 301 19.81 -3.00 -13.13
C CYS A 301 18.60 -3.79 -13.60
N GLU A 302 18.38 -4.95 -12.99
CA GLU A 302 17.24 -5.79 -13.30
C GLU A 302 16.48 -6.13 -12.02
N VAL A 303 15.16 -6.10 -12.14
CA VAL A 303 14.26 -6.62 -11.13
C VAL A 303 13.50 -7.77 -11.76
N PRO A 304 13.50 -8.96 -11.14
CA PRO A 304 12.71 -10.06 -11.62
C PRO A 304 11.23 -9.66 -11.65
N ARG A 305 10.50 -10.24 -12.60
CA ARG A 305 9.05 -10.13 -12.64
C ARG A 305 8.47 -10.56 -11.29
N THR A 306 7.93 -9.61 -10.55
CA THR A 306 7.52 -9.80 -9.15
C THR A 306 6.02 -9.72 -9.05
N ALA A 307 5.40 -10.74 -8.46
CA ALA A 307 3.97 -10.81 -8.27
C ALA A 307 3.49 -9.84 -7.18
N PHE A 308 2.26 -9.35 -7.30
CA PHE A 308 1.63 -8.49 -6.30
C PHE A 308 0.14 -8.80 -6.12
N ALA A 309 -0.38 -8.36 -4.98
CA ALA A 309 -1.81 -8.27 -4.69
C ALA A 309 -2.12 -6.89 -4.08
N ALA A 310 -3.09 -6.18 -4.64
CA ALA A 310 -3.49 -4.86 -4.12
C ALA A 310 -4.99 -4.63 -4.26
N ALA A 311 -5.60 -3.99 -3.27
CA ALA A 311 -6.96 -3.47 -3.40
C ALA A 311 -6.88 -2.13 -4.15
N PRO A 312 -7.21 -2.05 -5.45
CA PRO A 312 -6.97 -0.93 -6.36
C PRO A 312 -8.10 0.10 -6.38
#